data_AF-I0GRW1-F1
#
_entry.id   AF-I0GRW1-F1
#
_cell.length_a   1.000
_cell.length_b   1.000
_cell.length_c   1.000
_cell.angle_alpha   90.00
_cell.angle_beta   90.00
_cell.angle_gamma   90.00
#
_symmetry.space_group_name_H-M   'P 1'
#
loop_
_entity.id
_entity.type
_entity.pdbx_description
1 polymer ?
#
loop_
_entity_poly.entity_id
_entity_poly.type
_entity_poly.pdbx_seq_one_letter_code
_entity_poly.pdbx_strand_id
1 'polypeptide(L)'
;MGDYAYRKSDNERIKIGTCGAMYYLTFDQWANGEVYGEDANGIAEYLEHMTFRLPLASEKDVKAGDFEFYGYSGAKPLRVYCKKYKDKEEKEVTDFYKELRKFCLDNPYNIKMTKTLGKRQGYSWDERTGIYVNAPCYHGFIPDEPPKGVGYNGFNPHVLAIEGVGIRHGEARVIMCCVACEHTVCSLNLKDLVQNFGCFYESTEDWEYLIDRLMFMDKWAKEHCAEKEVG
;
A
#
# COMPACT_ATOMS: atom_id res chain seq x y z
N MET A 1 -16.13 -13.75 0.82
CA MET A 1 -17.16 -13.10 1.66
C MET A 1 -16.79 -11.63 1.74
N GLY A 2 -17.76 -10.71 1.71
CA GLY A 2 -17.49 -9.26 1.73
C GLY A 2 -18.07 -8.64 2.98
N ASP A 3 -17.49 -7.52 3.40
CA ASP A 3 -17.89 -6.78 4.59
C ASP A 3 -18.79 -5.61 4.15
N TYR A 4 -19.89 -5.40 4.89
CA TYR A 4 -20.95 -4.47 4.55
C TYR A 4 -21.28 -3.56 5.73
N ALA A 5 -21.64 -2.31 5.43
CA ALA A 5 -22.12 -1.35 6.41
C ALA A 5 -23.33 -0.60 5.88
N TYR A 6 -23.92 0.22 6.73
CA TYR A 6 -24.92 1.20 6.35
C TYR A 6 -24.27 2.57 6.29
N ARG A 7 -24.47 3.29 5.20
CA ARG A 7 -24.01 4.67 5.04
C ARG A 7 -24.94 5.61 5.79
N LYS A 8 -24.39 6.50 6.61
CA LYS A 8 -25.17 7.36 7.51
C LYS A 8 -26.00 8.43 6.78
N SER A 9 -25.55 8.89 5.61
CA SER A 9 -26.19 9.99 4.88
C SER A 9 -27.51 9.60 4.21
N ASP A 10 -27.67 8.34 3.82
CA ASP A 10 -28.86 7.83 3.10
C ASP A 10 -29.37 6.48 3.61
N ASN A 11 -28.74 5.91 4.64
CA ASN A 11 -29.14 4.63 5.26
C ASN A 11 -29.06 3.43 4.28
N GLU A 12 -28.32 3.56 3.18
CA GLU A 12 -28.13 2.48 2.21
C GLU A 12 -27.15 1.44 2.72
N ARG A 13 -27.45 0.15 2.49
CA ARG A 13 -26.53 -0.95 2.77
C ARG A 13 -25.50 -1.02 1.65
N ILE A 14 -24.25 -0.71 1.98
CA ILE A 14 -23.13 -0.63 1.06
C ILE A 14 -22.07 -1.67 1.37
N LYS A 15 -21.32 -2.09 0.35
CA LYS A 15 -20.11 -2.89 0.55
C LYS A 15 -18.97 -1.97 0.95
N ILE A 16 -18.23 -2.30 2.00
CA ILE A 16 -17.08 -1.51 2.47
C ILE A 16 -15.74 -2.19 2.20
N GLY A 17 -15.73 -3.52 2.06
CA GLY A 17 -14.49 -4.25 1.82
C GLY A 17 -14.63 -5.77 1.88
N THR A 18 -13.56 -6.40 2.35
CA THR A 18 -13.42 -7.82 2.67
C THR A 18 -12.54 -7.96 3.91
N CYS A 19 -12.62 -9.09 4.61
CA CYS A 19 -11.87 -9.33 5.86
C CYS A 19 -10.42 -8.81 5.81
N GLY A 20 -10.14 -7.69 6.49
CA GLY A 20 -8.81 -7.07 6.58
C GLY A 20 -8.51 -5.95 5.58
N ALA A 21 -9.33 -5.75 4.55
CA ALA A 21 -9.13 -4.73 3.52
C ALA A 21 -10.42 -3.99 3.12
N MET A 22 -10.47 -2.71 3.44
CA MET A 22 -11.60 -1.80 3.27
C MET A 22 -11.47 -1.04 1.94
N TYR A 23 -11.78 -1.73 0.83
CA TYR A 23 -11.61 -1.21 -0.53
C TYR A 23 -12.47 0.02 -0.86
N TYR A 24 -13.63 0.14 -0.21
CA TYR A 24 -14.65 1.15 -0.51
C TYR A 24 -14.89 2.07 0.69
N LEU A 25 -13.94 2.16 1.61
CA LEU A 25 -14.04 2.95 2.82
C LEU A 25 -12.65 3.48 3.19
N THR A 26 -12.50 4.80 3.26
CA THR A 26 -11.28 5.42 3.78
C THR A 26 -11.30 5.42 5.31
N PHE A 27 -10.12 5.57 5.93
CA PHE A 27 -10.02 5.60 7.38
C PHE A 27 -10.84 6.73 8.00
N ASP A 28 -10.80 7.93 7.41
CA ASP A 28 -11.49 9.10 7.94
C ASP A 28 -13.01 8.98 7.83
N GLN A 29 -13.55 8.38 6.78
CA GLN A 29 -14.98 8.06 6.70
C GLN A 29 -15.43 7.12 7.83
N TRP A 30 -14.61 6.11 8.14
CA TRP A 30 -14.87 5.23 9.27
C TRP A 30 -14.74 5.95 10.63
N ALA A 31 -13.61 6.63 10.86
CA ALA A 31 -13.28 7.29 12.12
C ALA A 31 -14.24 8.44 12.45
N ASN A 32 -14.80 9.11 11.43
CA ASN A 32 -15.82 10.16 11.60
C ASN A 32 -17.25 9.60 11.72
N GLY A 33 -17.43 8.28 11.65
CA GLY A 33 -18.72 7.63 11.81
C GLY A 33 -19.68 7.86 10.64
N GLU A 34 -19.16 7.93 9.41
CA GLU A 34 -19.98 8.03 8.19
C GLU A 34 -20.66 6.71 7.82
N VAL A 35 -20.21 5.60 8.41
CA VAL A 35 -20.79 4.27 8.27
C VAL A 35 -21.05 3.64 9.63
N TYR A 36 -22.03 2.74 9.70
CA TYR A 36 -22.38 1.99 10.91
C TYR A 36 -22.89 0.58 10.56
N GLY A 37 -22.98 -0.29 11.56
CA GLY A 37 -23.39 -1.69 11.40
C GLY A 37 -22.37 -2.65 12.01
N GLU A 38 -22.68 -3.95 11.99
CA GLU A 38 -21.86 -4.98 12.64
C GLU A 38 -20.41 -4.97 12.14
N ASP A 39 -20.19 -5.06 10.83
CA ASP A 39 -18.82 -5.07 10.27
C ASP A 39 -18.09 -3.74 10.53
N ALA A 40 -18.78 -2.60 10.42
CA ALA A 40 -18.19 -1.28 10.69
C ALA A 40 -17.78 -1.11 12.16
N ASN A 41 -18.56 -1.65 13.09
CA ASN A 41 -18.26 -1.64 14.52
C ASN A 41 -17.08 -2.58 14.84
N GLY A 42 -17.01 -3.73 14.16
CA GLY A 42 -15.92 -4.69 14.32
C GLY A 42 -14.53 -4.18 13.89
N ILE A 43 -14.46 -3.16 13.02
CA ILE A 43 -13.18 -2.58 12.57
C ILE A 43 -12.30 -2.14 13.74
N ALA A 44 -12.89 -1.57 14.81
CA ALA A 44 -12.13 -1.09 15.97
C ALA A 44 -11.38 -2.23 16.71
N GLU A 45 -11.96 -3.44 16.71
CA GLU A 45 -11.38 -4.61 17.39
C GLU A 45 -10.17 -5.16 16.65
N TYR A 46 -10.18 -5.06 15.31
CA TYR A 46 -9.15 -5.62 14.44
C TYR A 46 -8.32 -4.55 13.74
N LEU A 47 -8.32 -3.31 14.25
CA LEU A 47 -7.78 -2.14 13.57
C LEU A 47 -6.32 -2.32 13.12
N GLU A 48 -5.52 -3.02 13.93
CA GLU A 48 -4.12 -3.35 13.62
C GLU A 48 -3.93 -4.28 12.43
N HIS A 49 -4.98 -4.95 11.97
CA HIS A 49 -4.96 -5.84 10.81
C HIS A 49 -5.75 -5.28 9.63
N MET A 50 -6.39 -4.12 9.79
CA MET A 50 -7.18 -3.49 8.75
C MET A 50 -6.30 -2.62 7.84
N THR A 51 -6.57 -2.71 6.54
CA THR A 51 -6.06 -1.78 5.53
C THR A 51 -7.24 -1.00 4.97
N PHE A 52 -7.15 0.32 4.96
CA PHE A 52 -8.14 1.22 4.40
C PHE A 52 -7.72 1.67 3.01
N ARG A 53 -8.73 2.04 2.22
CA ARG A 53 -8.53 2.65 0.91
C ARG A 53 -7.55 3.83 1.03
N LEU A 54 -6.61 3.89 0.09
CA LEU A 54 -5.70 5.02 -0.06
C LEU A 54 -6.49 6.32 -0.24
N PRO A 55 -6.34 7.32 0.66
CA PRO A 55 -6.98 8.61 0.45
C PRO A 55 -6.29 9.36 -0.68
N LEU A 56 -7.05 9.68 -1.73
CA LEU A 56 -6.61 10.49 -2.86
C LEU A 56 -7.42 11.79 -2.88
N ALA A 57 -6.77 12.91 -3.19
CA ALA A 57 -7.42 14.21 -3.29
C ALA A 57 -8.50 14.20 -4.38
N SER A 58 -8.22 13.48 -5.48
CA SER A 58 -9.16 13.25 -6.57
C SER A 58 -10.42 12.47 -6.18
N GLU A 59 -10.42 11.77 -5.03
CA GLU A 59 -11.53 10.96 -4.53
C GLU A 59 -12.13 11.49 -3.22
N LYS A 60 -11.74 12.67 -2.76
CA LYS A 60 -12.10 13.20 -1.42
C LYS A 60 -13.61 13.36 -1.17
N ASP A 61 -14.38 13.57 -2.23
CA ASP A 61 -15.82 13.79 -2.18
C ASP A 61 -16.62 12.51 -2.50
N VAL A 62 -15.93 11.38 -2.76
CA VAL A 62 -16.56 10.09 -3.03
C VAL A 62 -17.11 9.51 -1.73
N LYS A 63 -18.39 9.17 -1.70
CA LYS A 63 -19.04 8.58 -0.54
C LYS A 63 -18.52 7.16 -0.29
N ALA A 64 -18.53 6.74 0.98
CA ALA A 64 -18.31 5.35 1.35
C ALA A 64 -19.20 4.42 0.49
N GLY A 65 -18.62 3.32 0.00
CA GLY A 65 -19.28 2.35 -0.87
C GLY A 65 -19.26 2.68 -2.37
N ASP A 66 -19.07 3.94 -2.76
CA ASP A 66 -19.21 4.38 -4.16
C ASP A 66 -17.88 4.42 -4.93
N PHE A 67 -16.78 4.02 -4.30
CA PHE A 67 -15.47 4.03 -4.93
C PHE A 67 -15.35 3.01 -6.07
N GLU A 68 -14.67 3.41 -7.16
CA GLU A 68 -14.23 2.48 -8.18
C GLU A 68 -13.10 1.55 -7.67
N PHE A 69 -13.07 0.33 -8.18
CA PHE A 69 -12.07 -0.68 -7.82
C PHE A 69 -10.97 -0.77 -8.90
N TYR A 70 -9.72 -0.50 -8.51
CA TYR A 70 -8.60 -0.39 -9.45
C TYR A 70 -7.50 -1.46 -9.30
N GLY A 71 -7.77 -2.55 -8.57
CA GLY A 71 -6.69 -3.43 -8.08
C GLY A 71 -6.03 -2.82 -6.83
N TYR A 72 -4.84 -3.27 -6.42
CA TYR A 72 -4.04 -2.62 -5.34
C TYR A 72 -4.84 -2.30 -4.07
N SER A 73 -5.45 -3.32 -3.47
CA SER A 73 -6.32 -3.12 -2.31
C SER A 73 -7.47 -2.11 -2.55
N GLY A 74 -7.99 -2.10 -3.78
CA GLY A 74 -9.15 -1.32 -4.22
C GLY A 74 -8.85 0.07 -4.76
N ALA A 75 -7.68 0.64 -4.46
CA ALA A 75 -7.36 2.03 -4.78
C ALA A 75 -6.54 2.19 -6.07
N LYS A 76 -6.54 3.40 -6.63
CA LYS A 76 -5.56 3.80 -7.65
C LYS A 76 -4.20 4.00 -6.94
N PRO A 77 -3.16 3.21 -7.23
CA PRO A 77 -1.93 3.25 -6.45
C PRO A 77 -1.16 4.57 -6.71
N LEU A 78 -0.68 5.20 -5.63
CA LEU A 78 0.13 6.41 -5.73
C LEU A 78 1.59 6.04 -5.92
N ARG A 79 2.11 6.26 -7.14
CA ARG A 79 3.51 5.97 -7.45
C ARG A 79 4.44 6.88 -6.67
N VAL A 80 5.49 6.29 -6.12
CA VAL A 80 6.51 7.02 -5.37
C VAL A 80 7.88 6.78 -5.98
N TYR A 81 8.78 7.71 -5.70
CA TYR A 81 10.20 7.51 -5.93
C TYR A 81 10.96 7.68 -4.63
N CYS A 82 12.05 6.94 -4.49
CA CYS A 82 12.95 7.17 -3.37
C CYS A 82 13.80 8.42 -3.64
N LYS A 83 13.82 9.34 -2.68
CA LYS A 83 14.63 10.55 -2.73
C LYS A 83 16.10 10.13 -2.72
N LYS A 84 16.84 10.47 -3.78
CA LYS A 84 18.30 10.46 -3.72
C LYS A 84 18.74 11.60 -2.81
N TYR A 85 19.29 11.29 -1.65
CA TYR A 85 19.96 12.28 -0.83
C TYR A 85 21.34 12.58 -1.43
N LYS A 86 21.59 13.84 -1.78
CA LYS A 86 22.93 14.29 -2.23
C LYS A 86 23.92 14.42 -1.05
N ASP A 87 23.42 14.57 0.18
CA ASP A 87 24.21 15.11 1.30
C ASP A 87 24.13 14.31 2.62
N LYS A 88 23.52 13.11 2.63
CA LYS A 88 23.64 12.15 3.74
C LYS A 88 24.53 10.99 3.30
N GLU A 89 25.40 10.50 4.19
CA GLU A 89 26.27 9.37 3.92
C GLU A 89 25.47 8.23 3.30
N GLU A 90 25.86 7.86 2.09
CA GLU A 90 25.31 6.82 1.22
C GLU A 90 24.96 5.53 1.99
N LYS A 91 25.61 5.31 3.14
CA LYS A 91 25.47 4.19 4.05
C LYS A 91 24.10 4.04 4.72
N GLU A 92 23.49 5.07 5.31
CA GLU A 92 22.20 4.89 6.04
C GLU A 92 21.05 4.53 5.08
N VAL A 93 20.99 5.23 3.95
CA VAL A 93 20.05 4.94 2.88
C VAL A 93 20.30 3.54 2.33
N THR A 94 21.57 3.16 2.11
CA THR A 94 21.96 1.81 1.71
C THR A 94 21.57 0.75 2.73
N ASP A 95 21.69 1.02 4.03
CA ASP A 95 21.38 0.07 5.10
C ASP A 95 19.87 -0.13 5.24
N PHE A 96 19.06 0.94 5.18
CA PHE A 96 17.60 0.83 5.07
C PHE A 96 17.20 -0.02 3.85
N TYR A 97 17.85 0.18 2.70
CA TYR A 97 17.60 -0.66 1.53
C TYR A 97 18.03 -2.12 1.71
N LYS A 98 19.15 -2.38 2.39
CA LYS A 98 19.57 -3.75 2.72
C LYS A 98 18.57 -4.43 3.64
N GLU A 99 18.03 -3.71 4.63
CA GLU A 99 17.00 -4.23 5.53
C GLU A 99 15.69 -4.53 4.80
N LEU A 100 15.21 -3.61 3.96
CA LEU A 100 14.03 -3.84 3.13
C LEU A 100 14.22 -5.03 2.18
N ARG A 101 15.42 -5.15 1.58
CA ARG A 101 15.78 -6.28 0.73
C ARG A 101 15.79 -7.58 1.51
N LYS A 102 16.38 -7.61 2.70
CA LYS A 102 16.39 -8.79 3.58
C LYS A 102 14.97 -9.20 3.95
N PHE A 103 14.12 -8.27 4.35
CA PHE A 103 12.71 -8.52 4.65
C PHE A 103 11.97 -9.15 3.45
N CYS A 104 12.19 -8.66 2.23
CA CYS A 104 11.57 -9.23 1.03
C CYS A 104 12.03 -10.66 0.71
N LEU A 105 13.30 -10.99 0.98
CA LEU A 105 13.87 -12.32 0.75
C LEU A 105 13.46 -13.33 1.84
N ASP A 106 13.36 -12.88 3.09
CA ASP A 106 13.13 -13.73 4.26
C ASP A 106 11.65 -14.11 4.48
N ASN A 107 10.71 -13.56 3.69
CA ASN A 107 9.26 -13.84 3.79
C ASN A 107 8.76 -14.69 2.60
N PRO A 108 8.86 -16.03 2.65
CA PRO A 108 8.62 -16.95 1.53
C PRO A 108 7.14 -17.18 1.14
N TYR A 109 6.17 -16.47 1.73
CA TYR A 109 4.73 -16.71 1.53
C TYR A 109 4.07 -15.81 0.47
N ASN A 110 4.85 -15.06 -0.29
CA ASN A 110 4.37 -14.09 -1.29
C ASN A 110 4.16 -14.75 -2.66
N ILE A 111 3.04 -15.46 -2.82
CA ILE A 111 2.71 -16.26 -4.01
C ILE A 111 1.56 -15.59 -4.77
N LYS A 112 1.71 -15.24 -6.07
CA LYS A 112 0.68 -15.38 -7.13
C LYS A 112 1.10 -14.93 -8.54
N MET A 113 0.33 -15.43 -9.52
CA MET A 113 0.51 -15.32 -10.97
C MET A 113 0.38 -13.89 -11.49
N THR A 114 1.25 -13.47 -12.41
CA THR A 114 0.93 -12.38 -13.35
C THR A 114 0.74 -12.99 -14.74
N LYS A 115 -0.30 -12.53 -15.45
CA LYS A 115 -0.41 -12.75 -16.90
C LYS A 115 0.53 -11.76 -17.56
N THR A 116 1.23 -12.22 -18.60
CA THR A 116 1.88 -11.40 -19.64
C THR A 116 3.27 -10.85 -19.30
N LEU A 117 4.30 -11.59 -19.70
CA LEU A 117 5.57 -11.00 -20.14
C LEU A 117 5.85 -11.51 -21.54
N GLY A 118 5.49 -10.73 -22.55
CA GLY A 118 5.94 -11.02 -23.91
C GLY A 118 7.43 -10.71 -24.06
N LYS A 119 8.09 -11.30 -25.05
CA LYS A 119 9.37 -10.76 -25.54
C LYS A 119 9.04 -9.63 -26.52
N ARG A 120 9.62 -8.44 -26.31
CA ARG A 120 9.56 -7.36 -27.30
C ARG A 120 10.46 -7.74 -28.47
N GLN A 121 9.85 -7.98 -29.63
CA GLN A 121 10.56 -8.18 -30.89
C GLN A 121 10.14 -7.04 -31.83
N GLY A 122 10.94 -5.99 -31.89
CA GLY A 122 10.57 -4.73 -32.57
C GLY A 122 9.54 -3.91 -31.77
N TYR A 123 8.37 -3.63 -32.37
CA TYR A 123 7.26 -2.88 -31.77
C TYR A 123 6.09 -3.77 -31.30
N SER A 124 6.20 -5.10 -31.41
CA SER A 124 5.16 -6.06 -31.00
C SER A 124 5.62 -6.96 -29.84
N TRP A 125 4.68 -7.40 -29.03
CA TRP A 125 4.90 -8.36 -27.93
C TRP A 125 4.48 -9.77 -28.39
N ASP A 126 5.42 -10.74 -28.33
CA ASP A 126 5.13 -12.16 -28.61
C ASP A 126 4.57 -12.82 -27.34
N GLU A 127 3.33 -13.34 -27.40
CA GLU A 127 2.65 -13.99 -26.28
C GLU A 127 3.11 -15.45 -26.15
N ARG A 128 3.86 -15.78 -25.09
CA ARG A 128 4.23 -17.17 -24.77
C ARG A 128 3.92 -17.53 -23.33
N THR A 129 3.54 -18.77 -23.11
CA THR A 129 3.29 -19.38 -21.78
C THR A 129 4.59 -19.96 -21.23
N GLY A 130 4.93 -19.67 -19.97
CA GLY A 130 6.08 -20.23 -19.26
C GLY A 130 5.71 -20.68 -17.85
N ILE A 131 6.48 -21.63 -17.28
CA ILE A 131 6.38 -22.07 -15.89
C ILE A 131 7.34 -21.20 -15.04
N TYR A 132 6.85 -20.66 -13.92
CA TYR A 132 7.65 -19.83 -13.02
C TYR A 132 7.97 -20.54 -11.70
N VAL A 133 9.15 -20.21 -11.18
CA VAL A 133 9.73 -20.72 -9.94
C VAL A 133 9.76 -19.59 -8.90
N ASN A 134 9.78 -19.96 -7.62
CA ASN A 134 9.60 -19.10 -6.46
C ASN A 134 10.64 -17.98 -6.38
N ALA A 135 10.16 -16.74 -6.30
CA ALA A 135 10.92 -15.56 -6.65
C ALA A 135 10.37 -14.33 -5.91
N PRO A 136 11.08 -13.76 -4.92
CA PRO A 136 10.69 -12.49 -4.31
C PRO A 136 10.52 -11.44 -5.40
N CYS A 137 9.43 -10.65 -5.40
CA CYS A 137 9.06 -9.78 -6.53
C CYS A 137 10.26 -8.94 -7.02
N TYR A 138 10.88 -9.40 -8.11
CA TYR A 138 12.20 -8.93 -8.57
C TYR A 138 12.19 -7.54 -9.22
N HIS A 139 11.02 -6.94 -9.37
CA HIS A 139 10.88 -5.56 -9.83
C HIS A 139 11.34 -4.56 -8.75
N GLY A 140 11.31 -4.95 -7.47
CA GLY A 140 11.68 -4.10 -6.35
C GLY A 140 13.19 -3.95 -6.15
N PHE A 141 13.97 -5.05 -6.09
CA PHE A 141 15.40 -5.00 -5.79
C PHE A 141 16.17 -6.18 -6.39
N ILE A 142 17.28 -5.89 -7.08
CA ILE A 142 18.21 -6.91 -7.62
C ILE A 142 19.10 -7.38 -6.46
N PRO A 143 19.16 -8.69 -6.15
CA PRO A 143 20.17 -9.22 -5.25
C PRO A 143 21.57 -9.06 -5.86
N ASP A 144 22.59 -8.73 -5.05
CA ASP A 144 24.00 -8.60 -5.49
C ASP A 144 24.46 -9.86 -6.22
N GLU A 145 23.97 -11.02 -5.76
CA GLU A 145 24.10 -12.29 -6.45
C GLU A 145 22.72 -12.91 -6.66
N PRO A 146 22.18 -12.85 -7.89
CA PRO A 146 20.94 -13.52 -8.20
C PRO A 146 21.07 -15.05 -8.25
N PRO A 147 19.97 -15.79 -7.97
CA PRO A 147 19.96 -17.23 -8.17
C PRO A 147 20.37 -17.58 -9.61
N LYS A 148 21.19 -18.63 -9.74
CA LYS A 148 21.69 -19.11 -11.02
C LYS A 148 20.54 -19.42 -11.98
N GLY A 149 20.55 -18.80 -13.17
CA GLY A 149 19.52 -18.99 -14.21
C GLY A 149 18.41 -17.93 -14.20
N VAL A 150 18.46 -16.95 -13.28
CA VAL A 150 17.51 -15.83 -13.25
C VAL A 150 18.15 -14.60 -13.91
N GLY A 151 17.51 -14.08 -14.95
CA GLY A 151 17.89 -12.82 -15.60
C GLY A 151 17.05 -11.65 -15.06
N TYR A 152 17.68 -10.51 -14.81
CA TYR A 152 17.03 -9.32 -14.26
C TYR A 152 16.97 -8.25 -15.33
N ASN A 153 15.76 -7.81 -15.70
CA ASN A 153 15.60 -6.54 -16.38
C ASN A 153 15.92 -5.45 -15.37
N GLY A 154 16.95 -4.65 -15.66
CA GLY A 154 17.49 -3.63 -14.76
C GLY A 154 16.43 -2.86 -13.96
N PHE A 155 16.80 -2.59 -12.71
CA PHE A 155 16.02 -1.88 -11.71
C PHE A 155 15.39 -0.59 -12.25
N ASN A 156 14.13 -0.37 -11.91
CA ASN A 156 13.56 0.96 -11.89
C ASN A 156 13.13 1.27 -10.44
N PRO A 157 13.79 2.21 -9.72
CA PRO A 157 13.42 2.61 -8.35
C PRO A 157 11.98 3.14 -8.23
N HIS A 158 11.33 3.33 -9.37
CA HIS A 158 10.00 3.88 -9.53
C HIS A 158 8.90 2.81 -9.67
N VAL A 159 9.17 1.56 -9.26
CA VAL A 159 8.15 0.50 -9.25
C VAL A 159 7.37 0.40 -7.95
N LEU A 160 7.70 1.21 -6.94
CA LEU A 160 6.96 1.22 -5.69
C LEU A 160 5.77 2.18 -5.78
N ALA A 161 4.66 1.78 -5.20
CA ALA A 161 3.52 2.64 -4.98
C ALA A 161 2.90 2.38 -3.62
N ILE A 162 2.13 3.35 -3.16
CA ILE A 162 1.28 3.21 -2.00
C ILE A 162 -0.07 2.68 -2.52
N GLU A 163 -0.59 1.64 -1.88
CA GLU A 163 -1.90 1.04 -2.25
C GLU A 163 -2.99 1.27 -1.20
N GLY A 164 -2.60 1.62 0.03
CA GLY A 164 -3.53 1.80 1.13
C GLY A 164 -2.86 2.37 2.37
N VAL A 165 -3.65 2.54 3.41
CA VAL A 165 -3.21 3.05 4.70
C VAL A 165 -3.79 2.20 5.84
N GLY A 166 -3.18 2.25 7.02
CA GLY A 166 -3.69 1.54 8.19
C GLY A 166 -2.98 1.98 9.47
N ILE A 167 -3.40 1.41 10.60
CA ILE A 167 -2.71 1.59 11.88
C ILE A 167 -1.98 0.29 12.21
N ARG A 168 -0.70 0.36 12.58
CA ARG A 168 0.04 -0.79 13.14
C ARG A 168 0.87 -0.33 14.31
N HIS A 169 0.79 -1.06 15.43
CA HIS A 169 1.52 -0.73 16.66
C HIS A 169 1.22 0.71 17.12
N GLY A 170 -0.06 1.10 17.06
CA GLY A 170 -0.51 2.44 17.43
C GLY A 170 -0.08 3.60 16.52
N GLU A 171 0.55 3.34 15.37
CA GLU A 171 1.02 4.38 14.44
C GLU A 171 0.32 4.30 13.09
N ALA A 172 0.07 5.45 12.46
CA ALA A 172 -0.39 5.49 11.08
C ALA A 172 0.72 5.04 10.12
N ARG A 173 0.36 4.16 9.19
CA ARG A 173 1.27 3.60 8.20
C ARG A 173 0.65 3.59 6.81
N VAL A 174 1.51 3.79 5.81
CA VAL A 174 1.19 3.46 4.43
C VAL A 174 1.52 2.01 4.15
N ILE A 175 0.74 1.39 3.27
CA ILE A 175 0.99 0.06 2.74
C ILE A 175 1.61 0.21 1.36
N MET A 176 2.86 -0.24 1.24
CA MET A 176 3.66 -0.16 0.03
C MET A 176 3.50 -1.43 -0.77
N CYS A 177 3.31 -1.29 -2.08
CA CYS A 177 3.25 -2.40 -3.02
C CYS A 177 4.21 -2.19 -4.20
N CYS A 178 4.41 -3.24 -4.97
CA CYS A 178 5.03 -3.14 -6.29
C CYS A 178 3.96 -2.94 -7.37
N VAL A 179 4.11 -1.89 -8.20
CA VAL A 179 3.19 -1.58 -9.33
C VAL A 179 3.17 -2.62 -10.46
N ALA A 180 4.05 -3.61 -10.43
CA ALA A 180 4.12 -4.64 -11.46
C ALA A 180 3.46 -5.95 -11.02
N CYS A 181 3.62 -6.33 -9.75
CA CYS A 181 3.10 -7.58 -9.20
C CYS A 181 1.96 -7.37 -8.19
N GLU A 182 1.62 -6.11 -7.86
CA GLU A 182 0.62 -5.69 -6.87
C GLU A 182 0.86 -6.23 -5.46
N HIS A 183 2.05 -6.78 -5.21
CA HIS A 183 2.36 -7.43 -3.95
C HIS A 183 2.75 -6.39 -2.89
N THR A 184 2.14 -6.48 -1.71
CA THR A 184 2.52 -5.68 -0.55
C THR A 184 3.95 -5.98 -0.14
N VAL A 185 4.83 -4.99 -0.27
CA VAL A 185 6.26 -5.09 0.00
C VAL A 185 6.55 -4.82 1.47
N CYS A 186 6.02 -3.72 2.00
CA CYS A 186 6.26 -3.30 3.38
C CYS A 186 5.20 -2.28 3.81
N SER A 187 5.31 -1.82 5.06
CA SER A 187 4.56 -0.68 5.55
C SER A 187 5.50 0.34 6.18
N LEU A 188 5.29 1.62 5.92
CA LEU A 188 6.13 2.71 6.44
C LEU A 188 5.30 3.63 7.31
N ASN A 189 5.87 4.10 8.42
CA ASN A 189 5.27 5.18 9.19
C ASN A 189 5.42 6.52 8.41
N LEU A 190 4.70 7.54 8.87
CA LEU A 190 4.70 8.86 8.25
C LEU A 190 6.11 9.48 8.16
N LYS A 191 6.93 9.34 9.20
CA LYS A 191 8.28 9.90 9.25
C LYS A 191 9.17 9.29 8.18
N ASP A 192 9.21 7.96 8.09
CA ASP A 192 10.02 7.22 7.13
C ASP A 192 9.54 7.46 5.70
N LEU A 193 8.22 7.60 5.50
CA LEU A 193 7.66 7.94 4.20
C LEU A 193 8.15 9.32 3.73
N VAL A 194 7.96 10.37 4.54
CA VAL A 194 8.31 11.75 4.15
C VAL A 194 9.82 11.92 4.01
N GLN A 195 10.61 11.26 4.87
CA GLN A 195 12.06 11.30 4.79
C GLN A 195 12.57 10.62 3.52
N ASN A 196 12.13 9.39 3.23
CA ASN A 196 12.77 8.58 2.20
C ASN A 196 12.10 8.70 0.82
N PHE A 197 10.83 9.09 0.74
CA PHE A 197 10.07 9.07 -0.51
C PHE A 197 9.51 10.42 -0.91
N GLY A 198 9.27 10.57 -2.22
CA GLY A 198 8.46 11.62 -2.81
C GLY A 198 7.50 11.03 -3.87
N CYS A 199 6.59 11.86 -4.37
CA CYS A 199 5.65 11.49 -5.42
C CYS A 199 6.06 12.10 -6.77
N PHE A 200 5.56 11.54 -7.87
CA PHE A 200 5.70 12.17 -9.18
C PHE A 200 4.93 13.48 -9.24
N TYR A 201 5.42 14.45 -10.04
CA TYR A 201 4.85 15.79 -10.12
C TYR A 201 3.32 15.79 -10.36
N GLU A 202 2.85 14.90 -11.22
CA GLU A 202 1.43 14.69 -11.55
C GLU A 202 0.55 14.24 -10.37
N SER A 203 1.15 13.86 -9.25
CA SER A 203 0.46 13.35 -8.06
C SER A 203 0.77 14.16 -6.80
N THR A 204 1.16 15.42 -6.98
CA THR A 204 1.54 16.30 -5.85
C THR A 204 0.34 16.56 -4.92
N GLU A 205 -0.84 16.85 -5.48
CA GLU A 205 -2.06 17.08 -4.68
C GLU A 205 -2.49 15.82 -3.91
N ASP A 206 -2.51 14.67 -4.58
CA ASP A 206 -2.81 13.38 -3.93
C ASP A 206 -1.80 13.04 -2.82
N TRP A 207 -0.52 13.38 -3.02
CA TRP A 207 0.51 13.19 -2.01
C TRP A 207 0.33 14.10 -0.80
N GLU A 208 0.11 15.39 -1.00
CA GLU A 208 -0.14 16.34 0.09
C GLU A 208 -1.38 15.91 0.90
N TYR A 209 -2.45 15.56 0.20
CA TYR A 209 -3.67 15.06 0.84
C TYR A 209 -3.43 13.76 1.62
N LEU A 210 -2.67 12.81 1.06
CA LEU A 210 -2.28 11.59 1.76
C LEU A 210 -1.51 11.89 3.05
N ILE A 211 -0.51 12.78 2.99
CA ILE A 211 0.27 13.17 4.17
C ILE A 211 -0.64 13.77 5.24
N ASP A 212 -1.56 14.67 4.87
CA ASP A 212 -2.52 15.27 5.79
C ASP A 212 -3.44 14.21 6.43
N ARG A 213 -3.92 13.24 5.65
CA ARG A 213 -4.74 12.13 6.17
C ARG A 213 -3.95 11.21 7.09
N LEU A 214 -2.68 10.92 6.79
CA LEU A 214 -1.82 10.15 7.68
C LEU A 214 -1.54 10.88 9.00
N MET A 215 -1.36 12.20 8.97
CA MET A 215 -1.22 13.00 10.18
C MET A 215 -2.49 12.95 11.04
N PHE A 216 -3.67 13.03 10.42
CA PHE A 216 -4.94 12.83 11.11
C PHE A 216 -5.05 11.42 11.73
N MET A 217 -4.73 10.39 10.95
CA MET A 217 -4.73 8.99 11.41
C MET A 217 -3.79 8.77 12.60
N ASP A 218 -2.59 9.34 12.55
CA ASP A 218 -1.57 9.18 13.58
C ASP A 218 -1.99 9.85 14.89
N LYS A 219 -2.56 11.05 14.79
CA LYS A 219 -3.17 11.73 15.93
C LYS A 219 -4.31 10.91 16.53
N TRP A 220 -5.23 10.41 15.69
CA TRP A 220 -6.33 9.58 16.12
C TRP A 220 -5.83 8.33 16.85
N ALA A 221 -4.83 7.64 16.30
CA ALA A 221 -4.26 6.43 16.89
C ALA A 221 -3.65 6.69 18.26
N LYS A 222 -2.93 7.80 18.43
CA LYS A 222 -2.38 8.20 19.74
C LYS A 222 -3.46 8.49 20.77
N GLU A 223 -4.58 9.06 20.36
CA GLU A 223 -5.71 9.38 21.26
C GLU A 223 -6.51 8.13 21.65
N HIS A 224 -6.61 7.13 20.77
CA HIS A 224 -7.54 6.00 20.94
C HIS A 224 -6.87 4.63 21.16
N CYS A 225 -5.56 4.51 20.91
CA CYS A 225 -4.81 3.25 21.08
C CYS A 225 -3.82 3.28 22.27
N ALA A 226 -3.43 4.46 22.77
CA ALA A 226 -2.46 4.59 23.86
C ALA A 226 -2.93 4.00 25.21
N GLU A 227 -4.22 3.71 25.37
CA GLU A 227 -4.78 3.17 26.61
C GLU A 227 -4.64 1.64 26.74
N LYS A 228 -4.18 0.92 25.71
CA LYS A 228 -4.10 -0.55 25.72
C LYS A 228 -2.77 -1.14 26.22
N GLU A 229 -1.73 -0.34 26.43
CA GLU A 229 -0.41 -0.81 26.90
C GLU A 229 -0.22 -0.75 28.42
N VAL A 230 -1.25 -0.37 29.18
CA VAL A 230 -1.24 -0.37 30.66
C VAL A 230 -2.26 -1.39 31.18
N GLY A 231 -1.96 -2.68 31.03
CA GLY A 231 -2.79 -3.78 31.51
C GLY A 231 -2.02 -5.08 31.68
#